data_AF-A0A3M1EPJ8-F1
#
_entry.id   AF-A0A3M1EPJ8-F1
#
_cell.length_a   1.000
_cell.length_b   1.000
_cell.length_c   1.000
_cell.angle_alpha   90.00
_cell.angle_beta   90.00
_cell.angle_gamma   90.00
#
_symmetry.space_group_name_H-M   'P 1'
#
loop_
_entity.id
_entity.type
_entity.pdbx_description
1 polymer ?
#
loop_
_entity_poly.entity_id
_entity_poly.type
_entity_poly.pdbx_seq_one_letter_code
_entity_poly.pdbx_strand_id
1 'polypeptide(L)'
;MLQVFRRLLKREPHDPLEIQKALTIGPQVDTVPNASGRFGYDKSNPIPVHWPQGELDYLAGLQCECGVSFLFHRMGSFGQGPDGHLIDGYELICRNRKHRFKLFMDMYHAGPSSLLPEGLTKGPQEGVGVPVRVKDFPDGLPAVIRTLAALHGTQPDE
;
A
#
# COMPACT_ATOMS: atom_id res chain seq x y z
N MET A 1 12.51 2.73 -14.62
CA MET A 1 11.03 2.67 -14.64
C MET A 1 10.47 1.61 -15.60
N LEU A 2 11.04 1.41 -16.80
CA LEU A 2 10.55 0.40 -17.77
C LEU A 2 10.94 -1.07 -17.52
N GLN A 3 11.96 -1.35 -16.71
CA GLN A 3 12.51 -2.72 -16.59
C GLN A 3 11.70 -3.66 -15.67
N VAL A 4 10.92 -3.12 -14.73
CA VAL A 4 10.06 -3.93 -13.84
C VAL A 4 8.83 -4.46 -14.60
N PHE A 5 8.31 -3.68 -15.55
CA PHE A 5 7.19 -4.06 -16.42
C PHE A 5 7.45 -5.33 -17.25
N ARG A 6 8.70 -5.55 -17.69
CA ARG A 6 9.04 -6.74 -18.50
C ARG A 6 9.04 -8.07 -17.73
N ARG A 7 9.11 -8.05 -16.39
CA ARG A 7 9.14 -9.27 -15.58
C ARG A 7 7.74 -9.84 -15.27
N LEU A 8 6.69 -9.01 -15.33
CA LEU A 8 5.30 -9.43 -15.16
C LEU A 8 4.73 -10.13 -16.40
N LEU A 9 5.28 -9.87 -17.60
CA LEU A 9 4.77 -10.37 -18.89
C LEU A 9 5.25 -11.78 -19.29
N LYS A 10 5.87 -12.55 -18.39
CA LYS A 10 6.54 -13.83 -18.74
C LYS A 10 5.76 -15.11 -18.37
N ARG A 11 4.46 -15.04 -18.08
CA ARG A 11 3.63 -16.23 -17.83
C ARG A 11 2.29 -16.09 -18.56
N GLU A 12 2.07 -16.96 -19.56
CA GLU A 12 0.83 -17.12 -20.35
C GLU A 12 0.33 -15.87 -21.12
N PRO A 13 -0.40 -16.03 -22.23
CA PRO A 13 -1.08 -14.90 -22.87
C PRO A 13 -2.22 -14.45 -21.96
N HIS A 14 -1.95 -13.50 -21.08
CA HIS A 14 -3.01 -12.79 -20.38
C HIS A 14 -3.88 -12.06 -21.42
N ASP A 15 -5.19 -12.28 -21.35
CA ASP A 15 -6.16 -11.56 -22.18
C ASP A 15 -5.85 -10.05 -22.11
N PRO A 16 -5.62 -9.37 -23.25
CA PRO A 16 -5.37 -7.94 -23.28
C PRO A 16 -6.40 -7.11 -22.50
N LEU A 17 -7.65 -7.56 -22.42
CA LEU A 17 -8.70 -6.91 -21.66
C LEU A 17 -8.47 -7.00 -20.15
N GLU A 18 -7.92 -8.13 -19.66
CA GLU A 18 -7.57 -8.32 -18.25
C GLU A 18 -6.37 -7.46 -17.86
N ILE A 19 -5.38 -7.32 -18.76
CA ILE A 19 -4.27 -6.38 -18.56
C ILE A 19 -4.79 -4.94 -18.53
N GLN A 20 -5.71 -4.60 -19.44
CA GLN A 20 -6.27 -3.25 -19.52
C GLN A 20 -7.04 -2.91 -18.26
N LYS A 21 -7.94 -3.79 -17.80
CA LYS A 21 -8.69 -3.61 -16.55
C LYS A 21 -7.77 -3.44 -15.35
N ALA A 22 -6.74 -4.27 -15.22
CA ALA A 22 -5.78 -4.19 -14.12
C ALA A 22 -4.98 -2.88 -14.05
N LEU A 23 -5.07 -2.03 -15.07
CA LEU A 23 -4.32 -0.77 -15.20
C LEU A 23 -5.20 0.47 -15.41
N THR A 24 -6.52 0.32 -15.49
CA THR A 24 -7.45 1.45 -15.58
C THR A 24 -7.76 2.01 -14.20
N ILE A 25 -7.99 3.32 -14.11
CA ILE A 25 -8.47 3.94 -12.88
C ILE A 25 -10.00 3.81 -12.81
N GLY A 26 -10.48 3.11 -11.81
CA GLY A 26 -11.89 3.01 -11.43
C GLY A 26 -12.40 4.24 -10.67
N PRO A 27 -13.71 4.30 -10.35
CA PRO A 27 -14.31 5.43 -9.64
C PRO A 27 -13.79 5.55 -8.21
N GLN A 28 -14.04 6.71 -7.59
CA GLN A 28 -13.83 6.89 -6.15
C GLN A 28 -14.91 6.09 -5.39
N VAL A 29 -14.47 5.20 -4.50
CA VAL A 29 -15.32 4.35 -3.68
C VAL A 29 -14.69 4.17 -2.31
N ASP A 30 -15.51 3.96 -1.28
CA ASP A 30 -15.01 3.59 0.05
C ASP A 30 -14.66 2.10 0.16
N THR A 31 -15.32 1.27 -0.64
CA THR A 31 -15.15 -0.18 -0.72
C THR A 31 -15.13 -0.63 -2.18
N VAL A 32 -14.20 -1.51 -2.53
CA VAL A 32 -14.09 -2.06 -3.90
C VAL A 32 -15.34 -2.89 -4.25
N PRO A 33 -15.86 -2.80 -5.50
CA PRO A 33 -16.95 -3.68 -5.95
C PRO A 33 -16.62 -5.16 -5.76
N ASN A 34 -17.61 -5.97 -5.37
CA ASN A 34 -17.45 -7.41 -5.08
C ASN A 34 -16.53 -7.75 -3.89
N ALA A 35 -16.13 -6.76 -3.10
CA ALA A 35 -15.31 -7.00 -1.92
C ALA A 35 -16.03 -7.84 -0.84
N SER A 36 -15.25 -8.64 -0.12
CA SER A 36 -15.73 -9.47 0.99
C SER A 36 -14.65 -9.69 2.04
N GLY A 37 -15.04 -9.86 3.30
CA GLY A 37 -14.11 -10.00 4.43
C GLY A 37 -13.79 -8.67 5.10
N ARG A 38 -12.74 -8.66 5.92
CA ARG A 38 -12.34 -7.53 6.77
C ARG A 38 -11.66 -6.45 5.94
N PHE A 39 -12.22 -5.24 5.97
CA PHE A 39 -11.70 -4.08 5.23
C PHE A 39 -10.23 -3.82 5.55
N GLY A 40 -9.41 -3.77 4.50
CA GLY A 40 -7.96 -3.61 4.55
C GLY A 40 -7.18 -4.83 5.04
N TYR A 41 -7.75 -5.71 5.86
CA TYR A 41 -7.05 -6.89 6.39
C TYR A 41 -7.07 -8.09 5.47
N ASP A 42 -8.13 -8.23 4.66
CA ASP A 42 -8.26 -9.33 3.72
C ASP A 42 -8.00 -8.84 2.30
N LYS A 43 -7.25 -9.62 1.51
CA LYS A 43 -6.98 -9.32 0.10
C LYS A 43 -8.28 -9.15 -0.72
N SER A 44 -9.35 -9.83 -0.29
CA SER A 44 -10.68 -9.75 -0.90
C SER A 44 -11.46 -8.50 -0.49
N ASN A 45 -10.95 -7.65 0.40
CA ASN A 45 -11.53 -6.36 0.74
C ASN A 45 -10.42 -5.30 0.94
N PRO A 46 -9.67 -4.98 -0.12
CA PRO A 46 -8.55 -4.04 -0.04
C PRO A 46 -9.04 -2.60 0.14
N ILE A 47 -8.16 -1.74 0.62
CA ILE A 47 -8.43 -0.30 0.75
C ILE A 47 -8.28 0.36 -0.63
N PRO A 48 -9.35 0.92 -1.22
CA PRO A 48 -9.24 1.66 -2.47
C PRO A 48 -8.55 3.01 -2.23
N VAL A 49 -7.53 3.30 -3.02
CA VAL A 49 -6.79 4.57 -3.04
C VAL A 49 -6.39 4.95 -4.45
N HIS A 50 -5.88 6.17 -4.61
CA HIS A 50 -5.45 6.71 -5.89
C HIS A 50 -3.93 6.72 -5.99
N TRP A 51 -3.39 5.91 -6.90
CA TRP A 51 -1.95 5.79 -7.19
C TRP A 51 -1.11 5.26 -6.01
N PRO A 52 0.15 4.87 -6.28
CA PRO A 52 1.08 4.48 -5.21
C PRO A 52 1.22 5.53 -4.11
N GLN A 53 1.09 6.82 -4.44
CA GLN A 53 1.17 7.88 -3.43
C GLN A 53 -0.03 7.83 -2.46
N GLY A 54 -1.24 7.57 -2.96
CA GLY A 54 -2.42 7.43 -2.10
C GLY A 54 -2.32 6.25 -1.12
N GLU A 55 -1.56 5.21 -1.47
CA GLU A 55 -1.25 4.13 -0.52
C GLU A 55 -0.41 4.66 0.65
N LEU A 56 0.67 5.39 0.35
CA LEU A 56 1.56 5.95 1.35
C LEU A 56 0.84 6.97 2.24
N ASP A 57 0.07 7.88 1.64
CA ASP A 57 -0.66 8.94 2.36
C ASP A 57 -1.73 8.35 3.29
N TYR A 58 -2.47 7.35 2.81
CA TYR A 58 -3.48 6.68 3.62
C TYR A 58 -2.83 5.99 4.83
N LEU A 59 -1.76 5.21 4.61
CA LEU A 59 -1.06 4.49 5.68
C LEU A 59 -0.35 5.43 6.66
N ALA A 60 0.21 6.55 6.18
CA ALA A 60 0.82 7.57 7.01
C ALA A 60 -0.21 8.23 7.93
N GLY A 61 -1.46 8.38 7.49
CA GLY A 61 -2.53 8.92 8.33
C GLY A 61 -3.03 7.97 9.43
N LEU A 62 -2.68 6.67 9.39
CA LEU A 62 -3.18 5.69 10.35
C LEU A 62 -2.45 5.73 11.69
N GLN A 63 -3.22 5.50 12.74
CA GLN A 63 -2.77 5.33 14.11
C GLN A 63 -3.21 3.96 14.63
N CYS A 64 -2.29 3.29 15.32
CA CYS A 64 -2.54 2.02 15.97
C CYS A 64 -3.45 2.17 17.19
N GLU A 65 -4.15 1.12 17.59
CA GLU A 65 -4.93 1.06 18.84
C GLU A 65 -4.14 1.45 20.11
N CYS A 66 -2.80 1.35 20.07
CA CYS A 66 -1.92 1.82 21.16
C CYS A 66 -1.58 3.32 21.09
N GLY A 67 -2.25 4.09 20.22
CA GLY A 67 -2.15 5.55 20.14
C GLY A 67 -0.94 6.10 19.40
N VAL A 68 -0.15 5.27 18.70
CA VAL A 68 1.04 5.72 17.95
C VAL A 68 0.94 5.38 16.47
N SER A 69 1.57 6.20 15.63
CA SER A 69 1.62 5.99 14.19
C SER A 69 2.49 4.78 13.79
N PHE A 70 2.45 4.44 12.51
CA PHE A 70 3.11 3.26 11.96
C PHE A 70 4.47 3.55 11.33
N LEU A 71 5.36 2.57 11.40
CA LEU A 71 6.35 2.33 10.36
C LEU A 71 5.75 1.33 9.38
N PHE A 72 6.02 1.48 8.08
CA PHE A 72 5.47 0.55 7.09
C PHE A 72 6.35 0.37 5.86
N HIS A 73 6.17 -0.74 5.16
CA HIS A 73 6.80 -0.96 3.86
C HIS A 73 5.95 -1.84 2.95
N ARG A 74 6.09 -1.64 1.63
CA ARG A 74 5.41 -2.48 0.65
C ARG A 74 6.04 -3.88 0.61
N MET A 75 5.22 -4.92 0.68
CA MET A 75 5.63 -6.31 0.49
C MET A 75 5.64 -6.71 -1.00
N GLY A 76 4.89 -6.03 -1.85
CA GLY A 76 4.77 -6.32 -3.27
C GLY A 76 3.30 -6.54 -3.65
N SER A 77 3.10 -6.97 -4.90
CA SER A 77 1.77 -7.32 -5.39
C SER A 77 1.34 -8.71 -4.91
N PHE A 78 0.07 -8.84 -4.55
CA PHE A 78 -0.62 -10.05 -4.12
C PHE A 78 -1.58 -10.61 -5.20
N GLY A 79 -1.42 -10.16 -6.45
CA GLY A 79 -2.23 -10.57 -7.59
C GLY A 79 -3.56 -9.83 -7.65
N GLN A 80 -4.49 -10.36 -8.45
CA GLN A 80 -5.78 -9.71 -8.71
C GLN A 80 -6.68 -9.67 -7.47
N GLY A 81 -7.42 -8.57 -7.36
CA GLY A 81 -8.44 -8.28 -6.37
C GLY A 81 -9.86 -8.55 -6.86
N PRO A 82 -10.87 -8.14 -6.08
CA PRO A 82 -12.29 -8.44 -6.34
C PRO A 82 -12.87 -7.84 -7.63
N ASP A 83 -12.29 -6.77 -8.15
CA ASP A 83 -12.71 -6.07 -9.36
C ASP A 83 -11.73 -6.26 -10.54
N GLY A 84 -10.70 -7.10 -10.36
CA GLY A 84 -9.68 -7.40 -11.37
C GLY A 84 -8.41 -6.55 -11.29
N HIS A 85 -8.37 -5.51 -10.45
CA HIS A 85 -7.15 -4.72 -10.23
C HIS A 85 -6.07 -5.49 -9.48
N LEU A 86 -4.82 -5.03 -9.61
CA LEU A 86 -3.71 -5.60 -8.84
C LEU A 86 -3.71 -5.04 -7.41
N ILE A 87 -3.63 -5.95 -6.44
CA ILE A 87 -3.61 -5.62 -5.02
C ILE A 87 -2.18 -5.59 -4.51
N ASP A 88 -1.86 -4.58 -3.73
CA ASP A 88 -0.59 -4.46 -3.03
C ASP A 88 -0.77 -4.78 -1.55
N GLY A 89 0.26 -5.38 -0.95
CA GLY A 89 0.30 -5.65 0.47
C GLY A 89 1.36 -4.81 1.16
N TYR A 90 1.03 -4.30 2.33
CA TYR A 90 1.93 -3.55 3.21
C TYR A 90 2.04 -4.23 4.56
N GLU A 91 3.28 -4.31 5.07
CA GLU A 91 3.51 -4.66 6.47
C GLU A 91 3.65 -3.37 7.27
N LEU A 92 2.92 -3.29 8.37
CA LEU A 92 2.92 -2.16 9.30
C LEU A 92 3.38 -2.66 10.68
N ILE A 93 4.15 -1.85 11.38
CA ILE A 93 4.44 -2.02 12.80
C ILE A 93 4.28 -0.67 13.49
N CYS A 94 3.52 -0.63 14.60
CA CYS A 94 3.39 0.61 15.34
C CYS A 94 4.77 1.04 15.89
N ARG A 95 5.04 2.34 16.02
CA ARG A 95 6.38 2.84 16.39
C ARG A 95 6.91 2.33 17.75
N ASN A 96 6.02 1.96 18.66
CA ASN A 96 6.38 1.33 19.94
C ASN A 96 6.57 -0.20 19.85
N ARG A 97 6.50 -0.76 18.63
CA ARG A 97 6.71 -2.17 18.28
C ARG A 97 5.77 -3.19 18.94
N LYS A 98 4.64 -2.75 19.51
CA LYS A 98 3.67 -3.65 20.18
C LYS A 98 2.81 -4.47 19.22
N HIS A 99 2.41 -3.89 18.10
CA HIS A 99 1.44 -4.46 17.17
C HIS A 99 1.97 -4.43 15.74
N ARG A 100 1.73 -5.51 15.01
CA ARG A 100 2.05 -5.67 13.60
C ARG A 100 0.79 -5.96 12.82
N PHE A 101 0.68 -5.38 11.64
CA PHE A 101 -0.48 -5.53 10.77
C PHE A 101 -0.01 -5.82 9.34
N LYS A 102 -0.90 -6.48 8.60
CA LYS A 102 -0.79 -6.62 7.16
C LYS A 102 -2.04 -6.00 6.56
N LEU A 103 -1.85 -4.98 5.73
CA LEU A 103 -2.94 -4.32 5.03
C LEU A 103 -2.81 -4.54 3.52
N PHE A 104 -3.95 -4.60 2.85
CA PHE A 104 -4.08 -4.74 1.41
C PHE A 104 -4.70 -3.49 0.81
N MET A 105 -4.16 -3.04 -0.32
CA MET A 105 -4.53 -1.79 -0.95
C MET A 105 -4.73 -1.98 -2.45
N ASP A 106 -5.65 -1.20 -2.99
CA ASP A 106 -5.96 -1.14 -4.40
C ASP A 106 -5.75 0.29 -4.89
N MET A 107 -4.65 0.54 -5.60
CA MET A 107 -4.24 1.88 -6.04
C MET A 107 -4.96 2.36 -7.31
N TYR A 108 -5.90 1.58 -7.84
CA TYR A 108 -6.54 1.83 -9.13
C TYR A 108 -7.93 2.49 -8.98
N HIS A 109 -8.12 3.34 -7.96
CA HIS A 109 -9.37 4.07 -7.73
C HIS A 109 -9.15 5.58 -7.64
N ALA A 110 -10.15 6.40 -7.99
CA ALA A 110 -9.97 7.85 -8.12
C ALA A 110 -9.77 8.65 -6.80
N GLY A 111 -9.84 8.02 -5.62
CA GLY A 111 -9.61 8.70 -4.35
C GLY A 111 -9.41 7.72 -3.19
N PRO A 112 -8.85 8.18 -2.05
CA PRO A 112 -8.74 7.32 -0.89
C PRO A 112 -10.11 7.07 -0.27
N SER A 113 -10.32 5.84 0.18
CA SER A 113 -11.42 5.50 1.09
C SER A 113 -11.42 6.42 2.31
N SER A 114 -12.61 6.81 2.75
CA SER A 114 -12.86 7.49 4.02
C SER A 114 -12.96 6.52 5.20
N LEU A 115 -13.18 5.23 4.93
CA LEU A 115 -13.24 4.18 5.93
C LEU A 115 -11.86 3.87 6.49
N LEU A 116 -11.84 3.25 7.67
CA LEU A 116 -10.63 2.79 8.35
C LEU A 116 -10.74 1.28 8.62
N PRO A 117 -9.64 0.50 8.56
CA PRO A 117 -9.64 -0.86 9.06
C PRO A 117 -10.03 -0.89 10.53
N GLU A 118 -10.81 -1.90 10.91
CA GLU A 118 -11.28 -2.08 12.29
C GLU A 118 -10.13 -2.01 13.31
N GLY A 119 -10.31 -1.23 14.37
CA GLY A 119 -9.31 -1.05 15.43
C GLY A 119 -8.23 -0.02 15.13
N LEU A 120 -8.22 0.57 13.93
CA LEU A 120 -7.32 1.67 13.57
C LEU A 120 -8.05 3.01 13.55
N THR A 121 -7.32 4.08 13.86
CA THR A 121 -7.83 5.46 13.85
C THR A 121 -6.97 6.34 12.95
N LYS A 122 -7.35 7.60 12.75
CA LYS A 122 -6.43 8.63 12.25
C LYS A 122 -5.75 9.34 13.42
N GLY A 123 -4.47 9.69 13.25
CA GLY A 123 -3.70 10.42 14.26
C GLY A 123 -3.02 11.67 13.68
N PRO A 124 -2.62 12.63 14.54
CA PRO A 124 -1.91 13.84 14.12
C PRO A 124 -0.43 13.58 13.80
N GLN A 125 0.12 12.45 14.25
CA GLN A 125 1.48 12.03 13.92
C GLN A 125 1.43 11.15 12.68
N GLU A 126 2.12 11.56 11.64
CA GLU A 126 2.24 10.74 10.44
C GLU A 126 3.09 9.49 10.69
N GLY A 127 2.67 8.40 10.08
CA GLY A 127 3.49 7.21 9.90
C GLY A 127 4.58 7.44 8.85
N VAL A 128 5.60 6.59 8.86
CA VAL A 128 6.72 6.66 7.93
C VAL A 128 6.86 5.33 7.22
N GLY A 129 6.91 5.35 5.89
CA GLY A 129 7.10 4.14 5.12
C GLY A 129 7.54 4.36 3.69
N VAL A 130 7.72 3.25 2.97
CA VAL A 130 8.28 3.25 1.62
C VAL A 130 7.51 2.31 0.68
N PRO A 131 7.41 2.63 -0.63
CA PRO A 131 6.68 1.81 -1.61
C PRO A 131 7.50 0.60 -2.10
N VAL A 132 8.50 0.15 -1.33
CA VAL A 132 9.40 -0.94 -1.68
C VAL A 132 9.62 -1.88 -0.49
N ARG A 133 10.04 -3.11 -0.80
CA ARG A 133 10.32 -4.10 0.24
C ARG A 133 11.60 -3.75 0.99
N VAL A 134 11.53 -3.75 2.32
CA VAL A 134 12.66 -3.64 3.23
C VAL A 134 12.98 -5.03 3.75
N LYS A 135 14.23 -5.49 3.59
CA LYS A 135 14.65 -6.85 3.97
C LYS A 135 14.59 -7.09 5.48
N ASP A 136 15.09 -6.12 6.25
CA ASP A 136 15.23 -6.22 7.71
C ASP A 136 14.24 -5.27 8.42
N PHE A 137 12.97 -5.31 8.04
CA PHE A 137 11.96 -4.39 8.55
C PHE A 137 11.60 -4.64 10.04
N PRO A 138 11.50 -3.60 10.89
CA PRO A 138 11.59 -2.17 10.58
C PRO A 138 13.00 -1.58 10.61
N ASP A 139 14.00 -2.29 11.10
CA ASP A 139 15.31 -1.72 11.42
C ASP A 139 16.10 -1.29 10.17
N GLY A 140 15.84 -1.91 9.01
CA GLY A 140 16.39 -1.51 7.71
C GLY A 140 15.72 -0.31 7.06
N LEU A 141 14.57 0.15 7.57
CA LEU A 141 13.79 1.23 6.96
C LEU A 141 14.56 2.55 6.82
N PRO A 142 15.31 3.04 7.83
CA PRO A 142 16.05 4.30 7.71
C PRO A 142 17.09 4.30 6.59
N ALA A 143 17.76 3.16 6.35
CA ALA A 143 18.73 3.04 5.27
C ALA A 143 18.06 3.16 3.89
N VAL A 144 16.91 2.50 3.71
CA VAL A 144 16.14 2.56 2.46
C VAL A 144 15.58 3.96 2.21
N ILE A 145 15.07 4.65 3.24
CA ILE A 145 14.61 6.04 3.11
C ILE A 145 15.73 6.94 2.62
N ARG A 146 16.92 6.85 3.22
CA ARG A 146 18.09 7.64 2.77
C ARG A 146 18.45 7.34 1.32
N THR A 147 18.42 6.07 0.91
CA THR A 147 18.69 5.69 -0.49
C THR A 147 17.65 6.30 -1.44
N LEU A 148 16.35 6.22 -1.11
CA LEU A 148 15.30 6.81 -1.94
C LEU A 148 15.44 8.33 -2.02
N ALA A 149 15.66 9.00 -0.89
CA ALA A 149 15.84 10.45 -0.83
C ALA A 149 17.02 10.91 -1.71
N ALA A 150 18.15 10.20 -1.65
CA ALA A 150 19.32 10.47 -2.50
C ALA A 150 19.02 10.28 -4.00
N LEU A 151 18.22 9.26 -4.37
CA LEU A 151 17.80 9.03 -5.76
C LEU A 151 16.86 10.13 -6.29
N HIS A 152 16.09 10.77 -5.41
CA HIS A 152 15.15 11.85 -5.75
C HIS A 152 15.77 13.26 -5.64
N GLY A 153 17.06 13.37 -5.29
CA GLY A 153 17.74 14.66 -5.16
C GLY A 153 17.30 15.49 -3.96
N THR A 154 16.61 14.86 -2.99
CA THR A 154 16.20 15.48 -1.73
C THR A 154 17.17 15.01 -0.65
N GLN A 155 18.06 15.88 -0.15
CA GLN A 155 18.82 15.57 1.06
C GLN A 155 17.88 15.64 2.28
N PRO A 156 17.93 14.68 3.22
CA PRO A 156 17.26 14.84 4.50
C PRO A 156 17.99 15.92 5.31
N ASP A 157 17.23 16.86 5.88
CA ASP A 157 17.76 17.89 6.77
C ASP A 157 18.48 17.23 7.97
N GLU A 158 19.68 17.76 8.29
CA GLU A 158 20.58 17.32 9.37
C GLU A 158 19.97 17.48 10.78
#